data_AF-A0AAW6JR84-F1
#
_entry.id   AF-A0AAW6JR84-F1
#
_cell.length_a   1.000
_cell.length_b   1.000
_cell.length_c   1.000
_cell.angle_alpha   90.00
_cell.angle_beta   90.00
_cell.angle_gamma   90.00
#
_symmetry.space_group_name_H-M   'P 1'
#
loop_
_entity.id
_entity.type
_entity.pdbx_description
1 polymer ?
#
loop_
_entity_poly.entity_id
_entity_poly.type
_entity_poly.pdbx_seq_one_letter_code
_entity_poly.pdbx_strand_id
1 'polypeptide(L)' 'MPLIKIPRHYLVSQDQDLIIVDVPESILLNWQKDYEKITKAKGILKHKKAAMLAHLDTLRQEWEK' A
#
# COMPACT_ATOMS: atom_id res chain seq x y z
N MET A 1 -8.15 15.16 -3.26
CA MET A 1 -6.89 14.40 -3.02
C MET A 1 -6.14 15.07 -1.89
N PRO A 2 -5.42 14.33 -1.02
CA PRO A 2 -4.58 14.94 -0.01
C PRO A 2 -3.45 15.73 -0.68
N LEU A 3 -3.29 16.99 -0.28
CA LEU A 3 -2.18 17.84 -0.72
C LEU A 3 -1.09 17.78 0.36
N ILE A 4 0.11 17.35 -0.03
CA ILE A 4 1.26 17.26 0.89
C ILE A 4 2.18 18.44 0.59
N LYS A 5 2.49 19.25 1.61
CA LYS A 5 3.42 20.37 1.50
C LYS A 5 4.80 19.91 1.97
N ILE A 6 5.80 20.04 1.11
CA ILE A 6 7.18 19.67 1.40
C ILE A 6 8.04 20.95 1.43
N PRO A 7 8.78 21.22 2.51
CA PRO A 7 9.73 22.33 2.55
C PRO A 7 10.80 22.19 1.46
N ARG A 8 11.14 23.29 0.77
CA ARG A 8 12.09 23.28 -0.36
C ARG A 8 13.49 22.72 -0.02
N HIS A 9 13.95 22.87 1.22
CA HIS A 9 15.28 22.40 1.62
C HIS A 9 15.39 20.87 1.70
N TYR A 10 14.25 20.16 1.75
CA TYR A 10 14.24 18.71 1.64
C TYR A 10 14.14 18.25 0.19
N LEU A 11 13.90 19.13 -0.79
CA LEU A 11 13.78 18.73 -2.18
C LEU A 11 15.16 18.51 -2.80
N VAL A 12 15.46 17.28 -3.21
CA VAL A 12 16.72 16.90 -3.86
C VAL A 12 16.60 17.07 -5.37
N SER A 13 15.51 16.58 -5.96
CA SER A 13 15.21 16.76 -7.38
C SER A 13 13.72 16.64 -7.65
N GLN A 14 13.27 17.22 -8.76
CA GLN A 14 11.89 17.13 -9.22
C GLN A 14 11.85 17.11 -10.75
N ASP A 15 11.10 16.15 -11.29
CA ASP A 15 10.78 16.05 -12.71
C ASP A 15 9.25 16.03 -12.91
N GLN A 16 8.77 15.71 -14.12
CA GLN A 16 7.34 15.64 -14.43
C GLN A 16 6.59 14.56 -13.64
N ASP A 17 7.26 13.43 -13.38
CA ASP A 17 6.62 12.25 -12.76
C ASP A 17 7.03 12.03 -11.30
N LEU A 18 8.18 12.58 -10.88
CA LEU A 18 8.83 12.21 -9.62
C LEU A 18 9.32 13.43 -8.84
N ILE A 19 9.27 13.30 -7.52
CA ILE A 19 9.84 14.23 -6.55
C ILE A 19 10.74 13.41 -5.63
N ILE A 20 12.04 13.73 -5.61
CA ILE A 20 13.03 13.12 -4.72
C ILE A 20 13.26 14.06 -3.55
N VAL A 21 13.12 13.53 -2.34
CA VAL A 21 13.15 14.30 -1.09
C VAL A 21 14.17 13.66 -0.16
N ASP A 22 15.06 14.46 0.43
CA ASP A 22 15.96 14.05 1.49
C ASP A 22 15.18 14.02 2.80
N VAL A 23 14.97 12.82 3.34
CA VAL A 23 14.16 12.62 4.54
C VAL A 23 15.07 12.08 5.65
N PRO A 24 15.15 12.76 6.81
CA PRO A 24 15.90 12.27 7.95
C PRO A 24 15.50 10.84 8.35
N GLU A 25 16.50 10.04 8.70
CA GLU A 25 16.33 8.62 9.05
C GLU A 25 15.40 8.40 10.26
N SER A 26 15.34 9.38 11.16
CA SER A 26 14.40 9.41 12.29
C SER A 26 12.93 9.43 11.88
N ILE A 27 12.60 10.06 10.74
CA ILE A 27 11.25 10.08 10.18
C ILE A 27 10.95 8.77 9.44
N LEU A 28 11.96 8.22 8.75
CA LEU A 28 11.84 6.93 8.06
C LEU A 28 11.49 5.79 9.03
N LEU A 29 12.09 5.76 10.23
CA LEU A 29 11.79 4.75 11.25
C LEU A 29 10.32 4.75 11.68
N ASN A 30 9.69 5.93 11.77
CA ASN A 30 8.27 6.05 12.11
C ASN A 30 7.38 5.63 10.93
N TRP A 31 7.73 6.07 9.71
CA TRP A 31 6.97 5.73 8.51
C TRP A 31 7.09 4.26 8.13
N GLN A 32 8.24 3.63 8.35
CA GLN A 32 8.45 2.20 8.08
C GLN A 32 7.53 1.33 8.91
N LYS A 33 7.36 1.64 10.21
CA LYS A 33 6.40 0.94 11.07
C LYS A 33 4.96 1.06 10.55
N ASP A 34 4.58 2.24 10.07
CA ASP A 34 3.22 2.45 9.57
C ASP A 34 3.01 1.84 8.17
N TYR A 35 4.00 1.90 7.29
CA TYR A 35 3.99 1.22 6.00
C TYR A 35 3.99 -0.31 6.11
N GLU A 36 4.69 -0.88 7.10
CA GLU A 36 4.63 -2.31 7.38
C GLU A 36 3.23 -2.75 7.81
N LYS A 37 2.53 -1.95 8.63
CA LYS A 37 1.13 -2.22 9.01
C LYS A 37 0.23 -2.22 7.78
N ILE A 38 0.38 -1.22 6.90
CA ILE A 38 -0.38 -1.13 5.66
C ILE A 38 -0.11 -2.33 4.75
N THR A 39 1.16 -2.75 4.65
CA THR A 39 1.57 -3.88 3.81
C THR A 39 1.00 -5.20 4.34
N LYS A 40 1.07 -5.44 5.65
CA LYS A 40 0.45 -6.60 6.32
C LYS A 40 -1.06 -6.62 6.12
N ALA A 41 -1.74 -5.49 6.33
CA ALA A 41 -3.19 -5.38 6.12
C ALA A 41 -3.59 -5.66 4.67
N LYS A 42 -2.84 -5.14 3.70
CA LYS A 42 -3.04 -5.41 2.26
C LYS A 42 -2.89 -6.90 1.93
N GLY A 43 -1.89 -7.57 2.52
CA GLY A 43 -1.71 -9.02 2.39
C GLY A 43 -2.91 -9.82 2.91
N ILE A 44 -3.40 -9.48 4.10
CA ILE A 44 -4.58 -10.12 4.71
C ILE A 44 -5.82 -9.92 3.83
N LEU A 45 -6.06 -8.70 3.33
CA LEU A 45 -7.16 -8.40 2.42
C LEU A 45 -7.08 -9.20 1.12
N LYS A 46 -5.88 -9.32 0.54
CA LYS A 46 -5.65 -10.12 -0.68
C LYS A 46 -5.98 -11.59 -0.44
N HIS A 47 -5.56 -12.14 0.70
CA HIS A 47 -5.83 -13.55 1.04
C HIS A 47 -7.32 -13.80 1.28
N LYS A 48 -8.01 -12.92 2.01
CA LYS A 48 -9.47 -13.00 2.22
C LYS A 48 -10.24 -12.94 0.92
N LYS A 49 -9.84 -12.07 -0.01
CA LYS A 49 -10.46 -11.99 -1.35
C LYS A 49 -10.28 -13.30 -2.12
N ALA A 50 -9.08 -13.89 -2.11
CA ALA A 50 -8.83 -15.16 -2.78
C ALA A 50 -9.68 -16.30 -2.18
N ALA A 51 -9.78 -16.38 -0.85
CA ALA A 51 -10.60 -17.37 -0.17
C ALA A 51 -12.10 -17.23 -0.50
N MET A 52 -12.62 -16.00 -0.56
CA MET A 52 -14.01 -15.74 -0.97
C MET A 52 -14.27 -16.18 -2.41
N LEU A 53 -13.37 -15.85 -3.34
CA LEU A 53 -13.52 -16.27 -4.73
C LEU A 53 -13.48 -17.80 -4.87
N ALA A 54 -12.55 -18.47 -4.19
CA ALA A 54 -12.50 -19.93 -4.18
C ALA A 54 -13.79 -20.55 -3.61
N HIS A 55 -14.37 -19.97 -2.56
CA HIS A 55 -15.63 -20.43 -2.01
C HIS A 55 -16.80 -20.25 -2.99
N LEU A 56 -16.85 -19.12 -3.70
CA LEU A 56 -17.86 -18.90 -4.75
C LEU A 56 -17.71 -19.89 -5.91
N ASP A 57 -16.48 -20.20 -6.32
CA ASP A 57 -16.22 -21.20 -7.35
C ASP A 57 -16.67 -22.60 -6.91
N THR A 58 -16.44 -22.97 -5.65
CA THR A 58 -16.94 -24.26 -5.12
C THR A 58 -18.46 -24.34 -5.12
N LEU A 59 -19.15 -23.28 -4.67
CA LEU A 59 -20.61 -23.24 -4.67
C LEU A 59 -21.18 -23.31 -6.10
N ARG A 60 -20.51 -22.66 -7.06
CA ARG A 60 -20.91 -22.71 -8.46
C ARG A 60 -20.78 -24.12 -9.04
N GLN A 61 -19.69 -24.82 -8.73
CA GLN A 61 -19.49 -26.21 -9.17
C GLN A 61 -20.51 -27.17 -8.56
N GLU A 62 -20.96 -26.93 -7.33
CA GLU A 62 -22.03 -27.70 -6.69
C GLU A 62 -23.39 -27.47 -7.34
N TRP A 63 -23.65 -26.27 -7.86
CA TRP A 63 -24.90 -25.91 -8.55
C TRP A 63 -24.97 -26.35 -10.01
N GLU A 64 -23.84 -26.50 -10.70
CA GLU A 64 -23.78 -27.03 -12.07
C GLU A 64 -23.88 -28.58 -12.11
N LYS A 65 -24.03 -29.22 -10.95
CA LYS A 65 -24.15 -30.67 -10.76
C LYS A 65 -25.60 -31.09 -10.54
#